data_AF-A0A7C5FLW9-F1
#
_entry.id   AF-A0A7C5FLW9-F1
#
_cell.length_a   1.000
_cell.length_b   1.000
_cell.length_c   1.000
_cell.angle_alpha   90.00
_cell.angle_beta   90.00
_cell.angle_gamma   90.00
#
_symmetry.space_group_name_H-M   'P 1'
#
loop_
_entity.id
_entity.type
_entity.pdbx_description
1 polymer ?
#
loop_
_entity_poly.entity_id
_entity_poly.type
_entity_poly.pdbx_seq_one_letter_code
_entity_poly.pdbx_strand_id
1 'polypeptide(L)'
;MGDRIHPASPEFGMETAIQEVLNVVRFNDLSNIVLVGHSFAGKVASAVADMIPEKIEQVIYLDSFRPDDTTEPQGSFNPVGEFGPLLEG
;
A
#
# COMPACT_ATOMS: atom_id res chain seq x y z
N MET A 1 14.60 24.18 -4.75
CA MET A 1 16.01 23.73 -4.77
C MET A 1 16.01 22.21 -4.81
N GLY A 2 16.62 21.59 -5.82
CA GLY A 2 16.85 20.14 -5.84
C GLY A 2 16.57 19.46 -7.18
N ASP A 3 17.29 19.86 -8.22
CA ASP A 3 17.46 19.08 -9.46
C ASP A 3 18.08 17.72 -9.13
N ARG A 4 17.34 16.64 -9.39
CA ARG A 4 17.78 15.38 -10.01
C ARG A 4 16.70 14.32 -9.82
N ILE A 5 15.88 14.22 -10.85
CA ILE A 5 15.09 13.03 -11.18
C ILE A 5 16.11 11.92 -11.48
N HIS A 6 16.51 11.17 -10.45
CA HIS A 6 16.89 9.78 -10.66
C HIS A 6 15.59 8.99 -10.46
N PRO A 7 14.78 8.78 -11.52
CA PRO A 7 13.60 7.95 -11.35
C PRO A 7 14.11 6.55 -10.96
N ALA A 8 13.43 5.92 -10.02
CA ALA A 8 13.75 4.60 -9.47
C ALA A 8 14.36 3.67 -10.54
N SER A 9 15.54 3.10 -10.27
CA SER A 9 16.09 2.04 -11.11
C SER A 9 15.01 0.97 -11.33
N PRO A 10 14.82 0.46 -12.56
CA PRO A 10 13.80 -0.55 -12.87
C PRO A 10 13.98 -1.88 -12.10
N GLU A 11 15.09 -2.07 -11.38
CA GLU A 11 15.31 -3.21 -10.48
C GLU A 11 14.52 -3.11 -9.16
N PHE A 12 14.15 -1.91 -8.70
CA PHE A 12 13.41 -1.70 -7.45
C PHE A 12 12.00 -1.14 -7.73
N GLY A 13 11.08 -2.06 -8.04
CA GLY A 13 9.66 -1.77 -8.27
C GLY A 13 8.76 -2.24 -7.12
N MET A 14 7.46 -1.95 -7.24
CA MET A 14 6.44 -2.41 -6.30
C MET A 14 6.40 -3.94 -6.20
N GLU A 15 6.55 -4.64 -7.33
CA GLU A 15 6.61 -6.11 -7.36
C GLU A 15 7.78 -6.64 -6.53
N THR A 16 8.97 -6.04 -6.67
CA THR A 16 10.14 -6.38 -5.84
C THR A 16 9.81 -6.23 -4.36
N ALA A 17 9.18 -5.12 -3.96
CA ALA A 17 8.81 -4.89 -2.56
C ALA A 17 7.77 -5.91 -2.03
N ILE A 18 6.80 -6.32 -2.86
CA ILE A 18 5.83 -7.38 -2.51
C ILE A 18 6.56 -8.71 -2.29
N GLN A 19 7.42 -9.11 -3.24
CA GLN A 19 8.16 -10.36 -3.17
C GLN A 19 9.08 -10.41 -1.94
N GLU A 20 9.74 -9.30 -1.58
CA GLU A 20 10.57 -9.24 -0.39
C GLU A 20 9.76 -9.50 0.89
N VAL A 21 8.57 -8.92 1.03
CA VAL A 21 7.70 -9.18 2.19
C VAL A 21 7.24 -10.63 2.22
N LEU A 22 6.79 -11.18 1.08
CA LEU A 22 6.38 -12.58 0.98
C LEU A 22 7.53 -13.53 1.33
N ASN A 23 8.74 -13.22 0.88
CA ASN A 23 9.94 -13.97 1.21
C ASN A 23 10.20 -13.96 2.72
N VAL A 24 10.11 -12.81 3.38
CA VAL A 24 10.27 -12.73 4.85
C VAL A 24 9.24 -13.61 5.56
N VAL A 25 7.97 -13.55 5.16
CA VAL A 25 6.91 -14.40 5.75
C VAL A 25 7.22 -15.88 5.54
N ARG A 26 7.62 -16.28 4.32
CA ARG A 26 7.91 -17.68 3.97
C ARG A 26 9.16 -18.22 4.65
N PHE A 27 10.27 -17.48 4.58
CA PHE A 27 11.55 -17.91 5.14
C PHE A 27 11.53 -18.05 6.66
N ASN A 28 10.69 -17.27 7.33
CA ASN A 28 10.54 -17.33 8.78
C ASN A 28 9.30 -18.16 9.22
N ASP A 29 8.59 -18.79 8.29
CA ASP A 29 7.34 -19.54 8.53
C ASP A 29 6.33 -18.77 9.41
N LEU A 30 6.16 -17.48 9.13
CA LEU A 30 5.29 -16.63 9.93
C LEU A 30 3.81 -16.95 9.66
N SER A 31 3.00 -16.84 10.69
CA SER A 31 1.54 -16.95 10.63
C SER A 31 0.92 -16.07 11.71
N ASN A 32 -0.35 -15.70 11.54
CA ASN A 32 -1.07 -14.78 12.42
C ASN A 32 -0.29 -13.46 12.63
N ILE A 33 0.11 -12.84 11.53
CA ILE A 33 0.91 -11.60 11.55
C ILE A 33 0.03 -10.36 11.34
N VAL A 34 0.44 -9.25 11.94
CA VAL A 34 -0.10 -7.92 11.66
C VAL A 34 0.81 -7.23 10.64
N LEU A 35 0.25 -6.83 9.51
CA LEU A 35 0.97 -6.16 8.44
C LEU A 35 0.69 -4.65 8.48
N VAL A 36 1.72 -3.83 8.59
CA VAL A 36 1.58 -2.37 8.66
C VAL A 36 2.20 -1.72 7.42
N GLY A 37 1.36 -1.07 6.61
CA GLY A 37 1.78 -0.34 5.42
C GLY A 37 1.77 1.17 5.66
N HIS A 38 2.96 1.80 5.67
CA HIS A 38 3.09 3.25 5.78
C HIS A 38 3.18 3.94 4.41
N SER A 39 2.40 5.01 4.20
CA SER A 39 2.38 5.75 2.93
C SER A 39 2.24 4.83 1.70
N PHE A 40 3.15 4.88 0.73
CA PHE A 40 3.16 4.02 -0.45
C PHE A 40 3.20 2.51 -0.12
N ALA A 41 3.79 2.13 1.02
CA ALA A 41 3.81 0.73 1.45
C ALA A 41 2.42 0.20 1.83
N GLY A 42 1.40 1.04 1.98
CA GLY A 42 0.00 0.60 2.05
C GLY A 42 -0.44 -0.22 0.82
N LYS A 43 0.06 0.12 -0.38
CA LYS A 43 -0.21 -0.64 -1.61
C LYS A 43 0.46 -2.01 -1.59
N VAL A 44 1.71 -2.07 -1.15
CA VAL A 44 2.46 -3.32 -0.97
C VAL A 44 1.77 -4.20 0.07
N ALA A 45 1.38 -3.63 1.22
CA ALA A 45 0.69 -4.34 2.28
C ALA A 45 -0.64 -4.94 1.81
N SER A 46 -1.40 -4.21 0.99
CA SER A 46 -2.66 -4.72 0.42
C SER A 46 -2.42 -5.91 -0.50
N ALA A 47 -1.49 -5.77 -1.46
CA ALA A 47 -1.17 -6.86 -2.39
C ALA A 47 -0.65 -8.12 -1.67
N VAL A 48 0.19 -7.96 -0.64
CA VAL A 48 0.65 -9.08 0.19
C VAL A 48 -0.52 -9.74 0.91
N ALA A 49 -1.41 -8.94 1.51
CA ALA A 49 -2.56 -9.47 2.24
C ALA A 49 -3.52 -10.24 1.33
N ASP A 50 -3.69 -9.82 0.08
CA ASP A 50 -4.50 -10.54 -0.92
C ASP A 50 -3.86 -11.86 -1.37
N MET A 51 -2.52 -11.95 -1.38
CA MET A 51 -1.80 -13.15 -1.83
C MET A 51 -1.67 -14.25 -0.76
N ILE A 52 -1.65 -13.88 0.52
CA ILE A 52 -1.50 -14.82 1.66
C ILE A 52 -2.49 -14.52 2.81
N PRO A 53 -3.79 -14.38 2.52
CA PRO A 53 -4.78 -13.94 3.51
C PRO A 53 -4.85 -14.86 4.73
N GLU A 54 -4.57 -16.15 4.57
CA GLU A 54 -4.56 -17.14 5.65
C GLU A 54 -3.43 -16.93 6.68
N LYS A 55 -2.41 -16.14 6.35
CA LYS A 55 -1.29 -15.82 7.24
C LYS A 55 -1.48 -14.50 7.99
N ILE A 56 -2.42 -13.67 7.55
CA ILE A 56 -2.61 -12.29 8.03
C ILE A 56 -3.75 -12.24 9.05
N GLU A 57 -3.44 -11.73 10.24
CA GLU A 57 -4.46 -11.44 11.26
C GLU A 57 -5.12 -10.09 10.99
N GLN A 58 -4.31 -9.07 10.67
CA GLN A 58 -4.79 -7.71 10.46
C GLN A 58 -3.85 -6.93 9.53
N VAL A 59 -4.42 -6.00 8.78
CA VAL A 59 -3.68 -5.00 7.98
C VAL A 59 -3.93 -3.62 8.56
N ILE A 60 -2.87 -2.84 8.79
CA ILE A 60 -2.92 -1.47 9.29
C ILE A 60 -2.35 -0.53 8.24
N TYR A 61 -3.14 0.46 7.86
CA TYR A 61 -2.77 1.53 6.94
C TYR A 61 -2.38 2.77 7.73
N LEU A 62 -1.07 3.04 7.84
CA LEU A 62 -0.55 4.20 8.58
C LEU A 62 -0.21 5.34 7.62
N ASP A 63 -0.95 6.44 7.71
CA ASP A 63 -0.81 7.57 6.77
C ASP A 63 -0.79 7.09 5.29
N SER A 64 -1.58 6.05 5.03
CA SER A 64 -1.71 5.42 3.73
C SER A 64 -3.17 5.26 3.40
N PHE A 65 -3.46 5.43 2.12
CA PHE A 65 -4.80 5.16 1.60
C PHE A 65 -4.94 3.66 1.40
N ARG A 66 -6.05 3.11 1.87
CA ARG A 66 -6.49 1.78 1.41
C ARG A 66 -6.72 1.90 -0.10
N PRO A 67 -6.07 1.08 -0.94
CA PRO A 67 -6.36 1.10 -2.36
C PRO A 67 -7.83 0.72 -2.56
N ASP A 68 -8.65 1.64 -3.07
CA ASP A 68 -9.93 1.29 -3.65
C ASP A 68 -9.72 0.82 -5.10
N ASP A 69 -10.73 0.18 -5.71
CA ASP A 69 -10.76 -0.25 -7.11
C ASP A 69 -10.80 0.94 -8.09
N THR A 70 -9.87 1.88 -7.93
CA THR A 70 -9.77 3.10 -8.72
C THR A 70 -8.37 3.19 -9.32
N THR A 71 -8.30 3.75 -10.52
CA THR A 71 -7.03 4.07 -11.19
C THR A 71 -6.49 5.44 -10.78
N GLU A 72 -7.00 6.03 -9.71
CA GLU A 72 -6.57 7.35 -9.30
C GLU A 72 -5.13 7.32 -8.72
N PRO A 73 -4.28 8.30 -9.06
CA PRO A 73 -2.96 8.43 -8.46
C PRO A 73 -3.06 8.56 -6.94
N GLN A 74 -2.13 7.96 -6.20
CA GLN A 74 -2.12 8.10 -4.73
C GLN A 74 -1.87 9.57 -4.35
N GLY A 75 -2.80 10.15 -3.60
CA GLY A 75 -2.82 11.59 -3.31
C GLY A 75 -3.66 12.41 -4.29
N SER A 76 -4.43 11.77 -5.18
CA SER A 76 -5.58 12.44 -5.79
C SER A 76 -6.53 12.87 -4.68
N PHE A 77 -6.97 14.11 -4.72
CA PHE A 77 -7.95 14.64 -3.79
C PHE A 77 -9.33 14.52 -4.42
N ASN A 78 -10.17 13.62 -3.90
CA ASN A 78 -11.57 13.52 -4.27
C ASN A 78 -12.44 13.98 -3.08
N PRO A 79 -12.76 15.28 -2.98
CA PRO A 79 -13.46 15.82 -1.83
C PRO A 79 -14.85 15.21 -1.63
N VAL A 80 -15.51 14.79 -2.72
CA VAL A 80 -16.85 14.21 -2.65
C VAL A 80 -16.79 12.77 -2.13
N GLY A 81 -15.78 11.99 -2.56
CA GLY A 81 -15.56 10.64 -2.06
C GLY A 81 -15.06 10.60 -0.62
N GLU A 82 -14.25 11.57 -0.22
CA GLU A 82 -13.60 11.61 1.10
C GLU A 82 -14.46 12.31 2.17
N PHE A 83 -15.20 13.37 1.82
CA PHE A 83 -15.98 14.19 2.78
C PHE A 83 -17.49 14.22 2.49
N GLY A 84 -17.96 13.59 1.42
CA GLY A 84 -19.35 13.66 0.99
C GLY A 84 -19.68 14.92 0.19
N PRO A 85 -20.91 15.03 -0.36
CA PRO A 85 -21.33 16.22 -1.10
C PRO A 85 -21.34 17.44 -0.17
N LEU A 86 -20.91 18.59 -0.71
CA LEU A 86 -21.06 19.86 -0.01
C LEU A 86 -22.55 20.09 0.25
N LEU A 87 -22.90 20.38 1.50
CA LEU A 87 -24.24 20.83 1.85
C LEU A 87 -24.46 22.18 1.16
N GLU A 88 -25.25 22.18 0.08
CA GLU A 88 -25.74 23.40 -0.55
C GLU A 88 -26.57 24.15 0.50
N GLY A 89 -26.10 25.35 0.88
CA GLY A 89 -26.75 26.25 1.83
C GLY A 89 -27.88 27.06 1.22
#